data_AF-A0A2B7XYS5-F1
#
_entry.id   AF-A0A2B7XYS5-F1
#
_cell.length_a   1.000
_cell.length_b   1.000
_cell.length_c   1.000
_cell.angle_alpha   90.00
_cell.angle_beta   90.00
_cell.angle_gamma   90.00
#
_symmetry.space_group_name_H-M   'P 1'
#
loop_
_entity.id
_entity.type
_entity.pdbx_description
1 polymer ?
#
loop_
_entity_poly.entity_id
_entity_poly.type
_entity_poly.pdbx_seq_one_letter_code
_entity_poly.pdbx_strand_id
1 'polypeptide(L)'
;MAESRIVELFSKYGLADLILHMRNFKDFIANVKIWHQSVWELKRFTRMNVADPFRAVLVDYGFLNCEDARQRMQLRVMYQEYFERGEDEMRLHEACIAGKLAGFLESVFGSLAVAPDLLWNYYPLENCPLIGMVTNSITMCPASVLGQVRALERDGGKGTMIFTIPDAADEAMTRCIHIRAAFLGTGLRKRYYSGLGGEVMTEFSV
;
A
#
# COMPACT_ATOMS: atom_id res chain seq x y z
N MET A 1 23.82 -18.40 2.88
CA MET A 1 23.54 -18.18 1.45
C MET A 1 23.49 -16.69 1.23
N ALA A 2 24.26 -16.14 0.29
CA ALA A 2 24.21 -14.70 0.00
C ALA A 2 22.82 -14.35 -0.55
N GLU A 3 22.14 -13.39 0.06
CA GLU A 3 20.99 -12.73 -0.56
C GLU A 3 21.51 -11.93 -1.77
N SER A 4 21.57 -12.55 -2.95
CA SER A 4 21.71 -11.78 -4.17
C SER A 4 20.43 -10.98 -4.36
N ARG A 5 20.56 -9.65 -4.37
CA ARG A 5 19.45 -8.77 -4.73
C ARG A 5 19.09 -9.04 -6.19
N ILE A 6 17.81 -9.09 -6.52
CA ILE A 6 17.35 -9.49 -7.86
C ILE A 6 17.98 -8.62 -8.98
N VAL A 7 18.32 -7.36 -8.71
CA VAL A 7 19.09 -6.51 -9.64
C VAL A 7 20.46 -7.11 -9.98
N GLU A 8 21.20 -7.60 -8.98
CA GLU A 8 22.50 -8.24 -9.16
C GLU A 8 22.36 -9.55 -9.94
N LEU A 9 21.25 -10.27 -9.73
CA LEU A 9 20.94 -11.48 -10.48
C LEU A 9 20.76 -11.15 -11.97
N PHE A 10 19.95 -10.15 -12.30
CA PHE A 10 19.76 -9.73 -13.68
C PHE A 10 21.07 -9.27 -14.33
N SER A 11 21.90 -8.52 -13.60
CA SER A 11 23.23 -8.12 -14.09
C SER A 11 24.15 -9.33 -14.34
N LYS A 12 24.17 -10.30 -13.42
CA LYS A 12 24.97 -11.52 -13.54
C LYS A 12 24.62 -12.35 -14.78
N TYR A 13 23.36 -12.33 -15.19
CA TYR A 13 22.86 -13.07 -16.35
C TYR A 13 22.76 -12.22 -17.63
N GLY A 14 23.43 -11.05 -17.69
CA GLY A 14 23.48 -10.23 -18.91
C GLY A 14 22.17 -9.50 -19.24
N LEU A 15 21.27 -9.35 -18.27
CA LEU A 15 19.99 -8.65 -18.41
C LEU A 15 20.03 -7.22 -17.84
N ALA A 16 21.24 -6.70 -17.55
CA ALA A 16 21.43 -5.37 -16.97
C ALA A 16 20.80 -4.26 -17.85
N ASP A 17 21.03 -4.32 -19.15
CA ASP A 17 20.50 -3.32 -20.09
C ASP A 17 18.98 -3.37 -20.15
N LEU A 18 18.39 -4.56 -20.09
CA LEU A 18 16.93 -4.70 -20.09
C LEU A 18 16.31 -3.99 -18.87
N ILE A 19 16.85 -4.20 -17.68
CA ILE A 19 16.32 -3.57 -16.45
C ILE A 19 16.68 -2.09 -16.33
N LEU A 20 17.73 -1.62 -17.00
CA LEU A 20 18.10 -0.20 -17.03
C LEU A 20 16.98 0.65 -17.65
N HIS A 21 16.33 0.12 -18.68
CA HIS A 21 15.28 0.82 -19.42
C HIS A 21 13.87 0.63 -18.81
N MET A 22 13.73 -0.24 -17.80
CA MET A 22 12.45 -0.41 -17.10
C MET A 22 12.26 0.73 -16.09
N ARG A 23 11.32 1.62 -16.40
CA ARG A 23 10.91 2.71 -15.49
C ARG A 23 10.54 2.15 -14.11
N ASN A 24 11.00 2.81 -13.05
CA ASN A 24 10.70 2.50 -11.65
C ASN A 24 11.17 1.11 -11.16
N PHE A 25 11.79 0.27 -11.99
CA PHE A 25 12.08 -1.13 -11.65
C PHE A 25 13.02 -1.28 -10.46
N LYS A 26 14.15 -0.56 -10.45
CA LYS A 26 15.16 -0.67 -9.38
C LYS A 26 14.58 -0.28 -8.03
N ASP A 27 13.83 0.83 -8.00
CA ASP A 27 13.22 1.35 -6.78
C ASP A 27 12.09 0.45 -6.28
N PHE A 28 11.24 -0.04 -7.18
CA PHE A 28 10.18 -0.97 -6.84
C PHE A 28 10.75 -2.25 -6.25
N ILE A 29 11.71 -2.88 -6.92
CA ILE A 29 12.32 -4.13 -6.48
C ILE A 29 13.04 -4.02 -5.14
N ALA A 30 13.67 -2.87 -4.87
CA ALA A 30 14.36 -2.64 -3.61
C ALA A 30 13.38 -2.64 -2.42
N ASN A 31 12.13 -2.22 -2.65
CA ASN A 31 11.16 -1.94 -1.60
C ASN A 31 10.01 -2.94 -1.52
N VAL A 32 9.64 -3.63 -2.62
CA VAL A 32 8.42 -4.45 -2.75
C VAL A 32 8.24 -5.53 -1.66
N LYS A 33 9.33 -6.04 -1.08
CA LYS A 33 9.25 -7.02 0.01
C LYS A 33 8.79 -6.42 1.35
N ILE A 34 8.98 -5.12 1.52
CA ILE A 34 8.73 -4.35 2.75
C ILE A 34 7.42 -3.57 2.58
N TRP A 35 7.35 -2.78 1.51
CA TRP A 35 6.25 -1.88 1.20
C TRP A 35 6.35 -1.40 -0.26
N HIS A 36 5.20 -1.14 -0.87
CA HIS A 36 5.12 -0.59 -2.22
C HIS A 36 3.86 0.23 -2.42
N GLN A 37 3.87 1.11 -3.41
CA GLN A 37 2.72 1.93 -3.76
C GLN A 37 1.57 1.07 -4.29
N SER A 38 0.34 1.41 -3.92
CA SER A 38 -0.87 0.69 -4.31
C SER A 38 -1.09 0.62 -5.83
N VAL A 39 -0.47 1.53 -6.59
CA VAL A 39 -0.53 1.54 -8.06
C VAL A 39 0.07 0.26 -8.65
N TRP A 40 1.04 -0.35 -7.98
CA TRP A 40 1.64 -1.61 -8.44
C TRP A 40 0.63 -2.77 -8.34
N GLU A 41 -0.24 -2.76 -7.33
CA GLU A 41 -1.35 -3.73 -7.25
C GLU A 41 -2.41 -3.45 -8.32
N LEU A 42 -2.66 -2.18 -8.66
CA LEU A 42 -3.56 -1.83 -9.77
C LEU A 42 -2.98 -2.31 -11.11
N LYS A 43 -1.70 -2.05 -11.37
CA LYS A 43 -1.01 -2.52 -12.59
C LYS A 43 -0.98 -4.04 -12.67
N ARG A 44 -0.81 -4.72 -11.54
CA ARG A 44 -0.93 -6.19 -11.47
C ARG A 44 -2.36 -6.65 -11.77
N PHE A 45 -3.36 -6.03 -11.16
CA PHE A 45 -4.78 -6.37 -11.33
C PHE A 45 -5.24 -6.23 -12.79
N THR A 46 -4.85 -5.15 -13.47
CA THR A 46 -5.19 -4.95 -14.88
C THR A 46 -4.63 -6.04 -15.80
N ARG A 47 -3.49 -6.64 -15.43
CA ARG A 47 -2.79 -7.67 -16.22
C ARG A 47 -3.17 -9.11 -15.88
N MET A 48 -3.71 -9.36 -14.68
CA MET A 48 -4.02 -10.72 -14.20
C MET A 48 -5.46 -11.09 -14.47
N ASN A 49 -5.74 -12.35 -14.81
CA ASN A 49 -7.11 -12.87 -14.91
C ASN A 49 -7.69 -13.20 -13.51
N VAL A 50 -7.84 -12.16 -12.68
CA VAL A 50 -8.50 -12.23 -11.37
C VAL A 50 -9.77 -11.39 -11.41
N ALA A 51 -10.82 -11.88 -10.74
CA ALA A 51 -12.11 -11.20 -10.69
C ALA A 51 -12.05 -9.99 -9.76
N ASP A 52 -11.53 -10.18 -8.55
CA ASP A 52 -11.52 -9.16 -7.52
C ASP A 52 -10.16 -8.46 -7.40
N PRO A 53 -10.14 -7.12 -7.32
CA PRO A 53 -8.92 -6.37 -7.10
C PRO A 53 -8.47 -6.45 -5.63
N PHE A 54 -7.18 -6.20 -5.42
CA PHE A 54 -6.63 -6.06 -4.08
C PHE A 54 -7.32 -4.92 -3.31
N ARG A 55 -7.40 -5.00 -1.97
CA ARG A 55 -8.13 -4.00 -1.16
C ARG A 55 -7.65 -2.56 -1.39
N ALA A 56 -6.34 -2.34 -1.51
CA ALA A 56 -5.82 -1.01 -1.80
C ALA A 56 -6.34 -0.49 -3.16
N VAL A 57 -6.50 -1.38 -4.14
CA VAL A 57 -7.03 -1.02 -5.45
C VAL A 57 -8.51 -0.61 -5.38
N LEU A 58 -9.29 -1.29 -4.53
CA LEU A 58 -10.69 -0.90 -4.27
C LEU A 58 -10.80 0.55 -3.78
N VAL A 59 -10.02 0.88 -2.76
CA VAL A 59 -10.13 2.16 -2.04
C VAL A 59 -9.48 3.30 -2.82
N ASP A 60 -8.31 3.06 -3.40
CA ASP A 60 -7.47 4.14 -3.94
C ASP A 60 -7.91 4.54 -5.36
N TYR A 61 -8.39 3.58 -6.16
CA TYR A 61 -8.61 3.77 -7.60
C TYR A 61 -10.08 3.59 -8.02
N GLY A 62 -11.03 3.87 -7.12
CA GLY A 62 -12.43 4.07 -7.47
C GLY A 62 -13.30 2.81 -7.64
N PHE A 63 -12.72 1.60 -7.55
CA PHE A 63 -13.49 0.36 -7.71
C PHE A 63 -14.49 0.11 -6.56
N LEU A 64 -14.29 0.75 -5.40
CA LEU A 64 -15.26 0.74 -4.30
C LEU A 64 -16.56 1.48 -4.64
N ASN A 65 -16.47 2.49 -5.52
CA ASN A 65 -17.62 3.33 -5.89
C ASN A 65 -18.46 2.74 -7.02
N CYS A 66 -18.00 1.64 -7.64
CA CYS A 66 -18.72 0.99 -8.73
C CYS A 66 -19.95 0.21 -8.21
N GLU A 67 -21.13 0.56 -8.72
CA GLU A 67 -22.41 -0.06 -8.38
C GLU A 67 -22.61 -1.40 -9.12
N ASP A 68 -22.05 -1.53 -10.33
CA ASP A 68 -22.26 -2.69 -11.19
C ASP A 68 -20.97 -3.22 -11.85
N ALA A 69 -21.09 -4.36 -12.51
CA ALA A 69 -19.98 -5.02 -13.21
C ALA A 69 -19.50 -4.25 -14.45
N ARG A 70 -20.38 -3.47 -15.09
CA ARG A 70 -20.04 -2.69 -16.28
C ARG A 70 -19.11 -1.53 -15.91
N GLN A 71 -19.44 -0.78 -14.86
CA GLN A 71 -18.60 0.28 -14.32
C GLN A 71 -17.22 -0.26 -13.90
N ARG A 72 -17.19 -1.39 -13.18
CA ARG A 72 -15.93 -2.07 -12.82
C ARG A 72 -15.10 -2.43 -14.05
N MET A 73 -15.73 -2.96 -15.09
CA MET A 73 -15.04 -3.34 -16.33
C MET A 73 -14.50 -2.11 -17.08
N GLN A 74 -15.30 -1.04 -17.21
CA GLN A 74 -14.87 0.20 -17.86
C GLN A 74 -13.67 0.83 -17.12
N LEU A 75 -13.73 0.88 -15.79
CA LEU A 75 -12.66 1.40 -14.95
C LEU A 75 -11.38 0.55 -15.10
N ARG A 76 -11.51 -0.78 -15.11
CA ARG A 76 -10.40 -1.70 -15.35
C ARG A 76 -9.77 -1.50 -16.72
N VAL A 77 -10.58 -1.38 -17.78
CA VAL A 77 -10.10 -1.16 -19.15
C VAL A 77 -9.37 0.19 -19.26
N MET A 78 -9.89 1.25 -18.66
CA MET A 78 -9.26 2.57 -18.66
C MET A 78 -7.87 2.53 -17.99
N TYR A 79 -7.73 1.85 -16.84
CA TYR A 79 -6.42 1.68 -16.21
C TYR A 79 -5.50 0.75 -16.99
N GLN A 80 -6.03 -0.29 -17.62
CA GLN A 80 -5.24 -1.14 -18.50
C GLN A 80 -4.65 -0.32 -19.66
N GLU A 81 -5.49 0.48 -20.32
CA GLU A 81 -5.09 1.36 -21.41
C GLU A 81 -4.01 2.37 -20.97
N TYR A 82 -4.16 2.95 -19.77
CA TYR A 82 -3.15 3.82 -19.16
C TYR A 82 -1.77 3.15 -19.14
N PHE A 83 -1.68 1.91 -18.63
CA PHE A 83 -0.41 1.20 -18.55
C PHE A 83 0.09 0.68 -19.90
N GLU A 84 -0.79 0.38 -20.85
CA GLU A 84 -0.43 -0.05 -22.20
C GLU A 84 0.17 1.09 -23.03
N ARG A 85 -0.28 2.33 -22.80
CA ARG A 85 0.31 3.55 -23.39
C ARG A 85 1.72 3.87 -22.84
N GLY A 86 2.18 3.16 -21.81
CA GLY A 86 3.48 3.40 -21.19
C GLY A 86 3.52 4.64 -20.29
N GLU A 87 2.35 5.08 -19.80
CA GLU A 87 2.22 6.17 -18.84
C GLU A 87 2.87 5.82 -17.50
N ASP A 88 3.22 6.85 -16.72
CA ASP A 88 4.01 6.70 -15.50
C ASP A 88 3.17 6.28 -14.29
N GLU A 89 3.44 5.10 -13.74
CA GLU A 89 2.72 4.58 -12.57
C GLU A 89 2.83 5.51 -11.37
N MET A 90 3.99 6.15 -11.20
CA MET A 90 4.22 7.02 -10.05
C MET A 90 3.43 8.32 -10.16
N ARG A 91 3.22 8.86 -11.37
CA ARG A 91 2.36 10.02 -11.57
C ARG A 91 0.90 9.71 -11.27
N LEU A 92 0.43 8.51 -11.66
CA LEU A 92 -0.91 8.05 -11.31
C LEU A 92 -1.07 7.90 -9.79
N HIS A 93 -0.06 7.33 -9.13
CA HIS A 93 -0.05 7.18 -7.68
C HIS A 93 -0.08 8.53 -6.95
N GLU A 94 0.75 9.49 -7.38
CA GLU A 94 0.79 10.85 -6.85
C GLU A 94 -0.56 11.56 -7.00
N ALA A 95 -1.19 11.43 -8.17
CA ALA A 95 -2.53 11.99 -8.40
C ALA A 95 -3.59 11.35 -7.49
N CYS A 96 -3.49 10.05 -7.25
CA CYS A 96 -4.36 9.32 -6.33
C CYS A 96 -4.25 9.87 -4.90
N ILE A 97 -3.04 9.93 -4.33
CA ILE A 97 -2.83 10.39 -2.95
C ILE A 97 -3.04 11.89 -2.78
N ALA A 98 -3.02 12.66 -3.87
CA ALA A 98 -3.38 14.07 -3.88
C ALA A 98 -4.91 14.31 -3.95
N GLY A 99 -5.73 13.26 -4.08
CA GLY A 99 -7.18 13.39 -4.27
C GLY A 99 -7.56 13.99 -5.63
N LYS A 100 -6.69 13.87 -6.65
CA LYS A 100 -6.82 14.52 -7.97
C LYS A 100 -6.95 13.51 -9.13
N LEU A 101 -7.39 12.31 -8.82
CA LEU A 101 -7.38 11.17 -9.75
C LEU A 101 -8.21 11.43 -11.03
N ALA A 102 -9.42 11.97 -10.88
CA ALA A 102 -10.30 12.29 -12.02
C ALA A 102 -9.66 13.30 -12.99
N GLY A 103 -9.25 14.47 -12.48
CA GLY A 103 -8.64 15.50 -13.31
C GLY A 103 -7.31 15.07 -13.94
N PHE A 104 -6.52 14.25 -13.24
CA PHE A 104 -5.30 13.68 -13.81
C PHE A 104 -5.61 12.74 -14.98
N LEU A 105 -6.51 11.79 -14.80
CA LEU A 105 -6.86 10.83 -15.86
C LEU A 105 -7.53 11.55 -17.05
N GLU A 106 -8.36 12.56 -16.79
CA GLU A 106 -8.96 13.38 -17.85
C GLU A 106 -7.89 14.12 -18.65
N SER A 107 -6.84 14.64 -17.99
CA SER A 107 -5.72 15.28 -18.71
C SER A 107 -4.91 14.32 -19.59
N VAL A 108 -4.90 13.02 -19.25
CA VAL A 108 -4.19 11.96 -20.01
C VAL A 108 -5.04 11.45 -21.18
N PHE A 109 -6.34 11.28 -20.97
CA PHE A 109 -7.25 10.70 -21.96
C PHE A 109 -8.02 11.73 -22.78
N GLY A 110 -8.06 13.00 -22.36
CA GLY A 110 -8.89 14.06 -22.92
C GLY A 110 -10.37 13.98 -22.51
N SER A 111 -10.89 12.76 -22.29
CA SER A 111 -12.22 12.51 -21.73
C SER A 111 -12.22 11.19 -20.96
N LEU A 112 -13.03 11.10 -19.91
CA LEU A 112 -13.12 9.90 -19.09
C LEU A 112 -14.17 8.92 -19.63
N ALA A 113 -13.82 7.63 -19.64
CA ALA A 113 -14.75 6.55 -19.99
C ALA A 113 -15.79 6.24 -18.88
N VAL A 114 -15.58 6.81 -17.69
CA VAL A 114 -16.38 6.62 -16.48
C VAL A 114 -16.76 7.98 -15.89
N ALA A 115 -17.82 8.01 -15.08
CA ALA A 115 -18.19 9.22 -14.35
C ALA A 115 -17.05 9.65 -13.40
N PRO A 116 -16.69 10.95 -13.33
CA PRO A 116 -15.63 11.44 -12.43
C PRO A 116 -15.82 11.04 -10.97
N ASP A 117 -17.08 10.96 -10.51
CA ASP A 117 -17.42 10.59 -9.12
C ASP A 117 -16.99 9.16 -8.76
N LEU A 118 -16.86 8.26 -9.74
CA LEU A 118 -16.33 6.92 -9.50
C LEU A 118 -14.86 6.95 -9.08
N LEU A 119 -14.11 7.98 -9.46
CA LEU A 119 -12.68 8.12 -9.17
C LEU A 119 -12.42 8.82 -7.83
N TRP A 120 -13.47 9.12 -7.05
CA TRP A 120 -13.34 9.69 -5.73
C TRP A 120 -12.68 8.70 -4.75
N ASN A 121 -11.85 9.22 -3.86
CA ASN A 121 -11.26 8.48 -2.75
C ASN A 121 -11.12 9.41 -1.53
N TYR A 122 -10.73 8.86 -0.39
CA TYR A 122 -10.61 9.61 0.87
C TYR A 122 -9.35 10.49 0.96
N TYR A 123 -8.55 10.61 -0.10
CA TYR A 123 -7.34 11.41 -0.09
C TYR A 123 -7.62 12.88 -0.46
N PRO A 124 -6.75 13.83 -0.05
CA PRO A 124 -5.56 13.63 0.78
C PRO A 124 -5.91 13.33 2.25
N LEU A 125 -5.09 12.50 2.89
CA LEU A 125 -5.20 12.24 4.33
C LEU A 125 -4.06 12.96 5.06
N GLU A 126 -4.41 13.77 6.06
CA GLU A 126 -3.43 14.48 6.87
C GLU A 126 -2.74 13.54 7.87
N ASN A 127 -1.45 13.80 8.15
CA ASN A 127 -0.64 13.08 9.15
C ASN A 127 -0.54 11.56 8.94
N CYS A 128 -0.74 11.07 7.71
CA CYS A 128 -0.62 9.65 7.38
C CYS A 128 0.61 9.44 6.48
N PRO A 129 1.79 9.08 7.02
CA PRO A 129 3.02 8.93 6.23
C PRO A 129 2.98 7.74 5.26
N LEU A 130 1.93 6.92 5.34
CA LEU A 130 1.82 5.62 4.67
C LEU A 130 0.65 5.60 3.67
N ILE A 131 0.15 6.77 3.28
CA ILE A 131 -0.96 6.91 2.32
C ILE A 131 -0.63 6.22 1.00
N GLY A 132 -1.59 5.44 0.50
CA GLY A 132 -1.44 4.68 -0.73
C GLY A 132 -0.32 3.62 -0.71
N MET A 133 0.18 3.22 0.46
CA MET A 133 1.17 2.14 0.59
C MET A 133 0.50 0.81 0.90
N VAL A 134 1.05 -0.25 0.32
CA VAL A 134 0.74 -1.66 0.60
C VAL A 134 1.92 -2.27 1.34
N THR A 135 1.67 -3.05 2.38
CA THR A 135 2.69 -3.78 3.14
C THR A 135 2.13 -5.12 3.61
N ASN A 136 3.03 -6.08 3.82
CA ASN A 136 2.69 -7.43 4.25
C ASN A 136 2.58 -7.55 5.77
N SER A 137 3.09 -6.59 6.54
CA SER A 137 3.09 -6.65 8.00
C SER A 137 3.14 -5.25 8.60
N ILE A 138 2.25 -4.99 9.57
CA ILE A 138 2.16 -3.70 10.27
C ILE A 138 2.34 -3.94 11.77
N THR A 139 3.21 -3.15 12.38
CA THR A 139 3.35 -3.01 13.83
C THR A 139 2.58 -1.76 14.25
N MET A 140 1.51 -1.92 15.02
CA MET A 140 0.76 -0.79 15.57
C MET A 140 1.20 -0.53 17.01
N CYS A 141 1.62 0.70 17.33
CA CYS A 141 2.06 1.06 18.67
C CYS A 141 1.59 2.45 19.09
N PRO A 142 1.33 2.70 20.39
CA PRO A 142 1.11 4.05 20.91
C PRO A 142 2.27 5.00 20.58
N ALA A 143 1.98 6.29 20.40
CA ALA A 143 2.99 7.31 20.06
C ALA A 143 4.12 7.37 21.11
N SER A 144 3.79 7.21 22.39
CA SER A 144 4.73 7.18 23.53
C SER A 144 5.78 6.07 23.46
N VAL A 145 5.49 4.94 22.80
CA VAL A 145 6.41 3.78 22.73
C VAL A 145 7.17 3.68 21.42
N LEU A 146 6.97 4.60 20.47
CA LEU A 146 7.60 4.56 19.16
C LEU A 146 9.12 4.41 19.24
N GLY A 147 9.77 5.09 20.19
CA GLY A 147 11.23 4.99 20.39
C GLY A 147 11.70 3.60 20.80
N GLN A 148 10.91 2.90 21.63
CA GLN A 148 11.22 1.55 22.11
C GLN A 148 10.98 0.51 21.02
N VAL A 149 9.85 0.62 20.30
CA VAL A 149 9.53 -0.27 19.17
C VAL A 149 10.58 -0.15 18.06
N ARG A 150 11.01 1.08 17.74
CA ARG A 150 12.11 1.31 16.77
C ARG A 150 13.44 0.72 17.21
N ALA A 151 13.74 0.71 18.51
CA ALA A 151 14.95 0.08 19.03
C ALA A 151 14.88 -1.44 18.91
N LEU A 152 13.73 -2.04 19.22
CA LEU A 152 13.49 -3.49 19.08
C LEU A 152 13.54 -3.98 17.63
N GLU A 153 13.02 -3.22 16.67
CA GLU A 153 13.05 -3.62 15.26
C GLU A 153 14.47 -3.61 14.67
N ARG A 154 15.35 -2.72 15.15
CA ARG A 154 16.77 -2.71 14.75
C ARG A 154 17.51 -3.99 15.13
N ASP A 155 17.12 -4.63 16.24
CA ASP A 155 17.72 -5.88 16.72
C ASP A 155 17.04 -7.14 16.13
N GLY A 156 15.84 -7.02 15.58
CA GLY A 156 14.97 -8.14 15.16
C GLY A 156 14.82 -8.40 13.65
N GLY A 157 15.36 -7.53 12.78
CA GLY A 157 15.58 -7.84 11.37
C GLY A 157 14.35 -8.18 10.53
N LYS A 158 13.17 -7.59 10.78
CA LYS A 158 12.05 -7.63 9.83
C LYS A 158 11.52 -6.23 9.60
N GLY A 159 11.63 -5.75 8.36
CA GLY A 159 11.10 -4.46 7.88
C GLY A 159 9.58 -4.42 7.94
N THR A 160 9.06 -4.36 9.16
CA THR A 160 7.64 -4.25 9.46
C THR A 160 7.30 -2.76 9.48
N MET A 161 6.16 -2.39 8.93
CA MET A 161 5.73 -1.01 8.90
C MET A 161 5.23 -0.57 10.28
N ILE A 162 5.87 0.39 10.94
CA ILE A 162 5.36 0.91 12.23
C ILE A 162 4.28 1.98 11.97
N PHE A 163 3.08 1.74 12.49
CA PHE A 163 1.96 2.67 12.50
C PHE A 163 1.70 3.15 13.94
N THR A 164 1.82 4.46 14.18
CA THR A 164 1.55 5.03 15.49
C THR A 164 0.07 5.30 15.69
N ILE A 165 -0.49 4.81 16.79
CA ILE A 165 -1.83 5.20 17.26
C ILE A 165 -1.68 6.25 18.38
N PRO A 166 -2.65 7.18 18.53
CA PRO A 166 -2.71 8.06 19.68
C PRO A 166 -2.68 7.24 20.99
N ASP A 167 -1.96 7.73 22.00
CA ASP A 167 -1.85 7.03 23.30
C ASP A 167 -3.22 6.85 23.97
N ALA A 168 -4.14 7.80 23.75
CA ALA A 168 -5.56 7.67 24.08
C ALA A 168 -6.29 6.87 22.99
N ALA A 169 -5.92 5.61 22.78
CA ALA A 169 -6.71 4.71 21.95
C ALA A 169 -7.96 4.28 22.75
N ASP A 170 -9.15 4.65 22.30
CA ASP A 170 -10.37 4.23 22.96
C ASP A 170 -10.54 2.68 22.88
N GLU A 171 -11.30 2.10 23.82
CA GLU A 171 -11.57 0.66 23.84
C GLU A 171 -12.27 0.18 22.56
N ALA A 172 -13.02 1.06 21.87
CA ALA A 172 -13.71 0.75 20.63
C ALA A 172 -12.74 0.61 19.45
N MET A 173 -11.67 1.39 19.38
CA MET A 173 -10.61 1.29 18.38
C MET A 173 -9.82 0.00 18.58
N THR A 174 -9.48 -0.32 19.84
CA THR A 174 -8.85 -1.60 20.18
C THR A 174 -9.75 -2.78 19.78
N ARG A 175 -11.05 -2.72 20.11
CA ARG A 175 -12.04 -3.73 19.72
C ARG A 175 -12.17 -3.84 18.20
N CYS A 176 -12.17 -2.73 17.48
CA CYS A 176 -12.26 -2.68 16.02
C CYS A 176 -11.07 -3.40 15.37
N ILE A 177 -9.85 -3.18 15.87
CA ILE A 177 -8.63 -3.88 15.39
C ILE A 177 -8.75 -5.39 15.62
N HIS A 178 -9.22 -5.83 16.79
CA HIS A 178 -9.39 -7.26 17.10
C HIS A 178 -10.45 -7.92 16.22
N ILE A 179 -11.62 -7.30 16.07
CA ILE A 179 -12.70 -7.80 15.19
C ILE A 179 -12.19 -7.91 13.77
N ARG A 180 -11.43 -6.92 13.30
CA ARG A 180 -10.90 -6.89 11.94
C ARG A 180 -9.84 -7.95 11.71
N ALA A 181 -8.92 -8.17 12.64
CA ALA A 181 -7.93 -9.24 12.54
C ALA A 181 -8.60 -10.63 12.54
N ALA A 182 -9.61 -10.84 13.41
CA ALA A 182 -10.38 -12.08 13.44
C ALA A 182 -11.15 -12.31 12.12
N PHE A 183 -11.79 -11.28 11.57
CA PHE A 183 -12.49 -11.35 10.28
C PHE A 183 -11.55 -11.69 9.12
N LEU A 184 -10.33 -11.13 9.14
CA LEU A 184 -9.34 -11.35 8.09
C LEU A 184 -8.57 -12.67 8.23
N GLY A 185 -8.80 -13.44 9.31
CA GLY A 185 -8.03 -14.65 9.60
C GLY A 185 -6.54 -14.37 9.83
N THR A 186 -6.18 -13.12 10.11
CA THR A 186 -4.79 -12.73 10.37
C THR A 186 -4.50 -12.81 11.87
N GLY A 187 -3.37 -13.42 12.22
CA GLY A 187 -2.98 -13.59 13.61
C GLY A 187 -2.59 -12.25 14.24
N LEU A 188 -3.44 -11.70 15.11
CA LEU A 188 -3.08 -10.54 15.91
C LEU A 188 -2.15 -10.97 17.05
N ARG A 189 -0.85 -10.65 16.96
CA ARG A 189 0.10 -10.89 18.03
C ARG A 189 0.19 -9.65 18.93
N LYS A 190 -0.28 -9.82 20.17
CA LYS A 190 -0.17 -8.83 21.24
C LYS A 190 1.13 -9.03 22.01
N ARG A 191 1.95 -8.00 22.16
CA ARG A 191 3.14 -8.01 23.02
C ARG A 191 2.97 -7.02 24.16
N TYR A 192 3.49 -7.38 25.31
CA TYR A 192 3.49 -6.57 26.52
C TYR A 192 4.92 -6.10 26.81
N TYR A 193 5.07 -4.80 27.07
CA TYR A 193 6.33 -4.19 27.43
C TYR A 193 6.23 -3.55 28.81
N SER A 194 7.25 -3.75 29.64
CA SER A 194 7.38 -2.98 30.87
C SER A 194 8.12 -1.68 30.55
N GLY A 195 7.42 -0.55 30.63
CA GLY A 195 8.03 0.77 30.50
C GLY A 195 8.98 1.07 31.66
N LEU A 196 9.89 2.03 31.44
CA LEU A 196 10.89 2.49 32.43
C LEU A 196 10.27 2.98 33.77
N GLY A 197 8.96 3.24 33.82
CA GLY A 197 8.20 3.64 35.01
C GLY A 197 7.26 2.57 35.58
N GLY A 198 7.31 1.31 35.14
CA GLY A 198 6.41 0.23 35.59
C GLY A 198 5.06 0.16 34.89
N GLU A 199 4.81 1.01 33.89
CA GLU A 199 3.61 0.93 33.04
C GLU A 199 3.72 -0.25 32.06
N VAL A 200 2.65 -1.06 31.99
CA VAL A 200 2.56 -2.17 31.03
C VAL A 200 1.98 -1.66 29.72
N MET A 201 2.81 -1.59 28.69
CA MET A 201 2.42 -1.08 27.37
C MET A 201 2.13 -2.22 26.40
N THR A 202 1.19 -1.99 25.49
CA THR A 202 0.68 -3.01 24.57
C THR A 202 1.03 -2.66 23.13
N GLU A 203 1.62 -3.61 22.41
CA GLU A 203 1.85 -3.56 20.97
C GLU A 203 0.99 -4.61 20.27
N PHE A 204 0.45 -4.25 19.11
CA PHE A 204 -0.28 -5.17 18.24
C PHE A 204 0.47 -5.33 16.92
N SER A 205 0.67 -6.57 16.48
CA SER A 205 1.21 -6.89 15.16
C SER A 205 0.24 -7.79 14.41
N VAL A 206 0.03 -7.53 13.12
CA VAL A 206 -0.83 -8.30 12.21
C VAL A 206 0.01 -8.78 11.03
#